data_AF-A0A259RWD2-F1
#
_entry.id   AF-A0A259RWD2-F1
#
_cell.length_a   1.000
_cell.length_b   1.000
_cell.length_c   1.000
_cell.angle_alpha   90.00
_cell.angle_beta   90.00
_cell.angle_gamma   90.00
#
_symmetry.space_group_name_H-M   'P 1'
#
loop_
_entity.id
_entity.type
_entity.pdbx_description
1 polymer ?
#
loop_
_entity_poly.entity_id
_entity_poly.type
_entity_poly.pdbx_seq_one_letter_code
_entity_poly.pdbx_strand_id
1 'polypeptide(L)'
;TARWLTVMAPGHEIGIEDLPDNLHQSSTPGAALGDDALLTQWTGDLKRWADARLAAGDQDLLAIAGPAFERTLLKAALHFTGGHKQQAAALIGWAPDLS
;
A
#
# COMPACT_ATOMS: atom_id res chain seq x y z
N THR A 1 -7.93 -26.18 20.58
CA THR A 1 -7.20 -26.91 19.53
C THR A 1 -6.49 -25.90 18.65
N ALA A 2 -5.21 -26.18 18.33
CA ALA A 2 -4.21 -25.25 17.76
C ALA A 2 -4.66 -24.58 16.43
N ARG A 3 -4.15 -23.40 16.04
CA ARG A 3 -2.75 -23.23 15.58
C ARG A 3 -2.35 -21.75 15.47
N TRP A 4 -1.21 -21.39 16.02
CA TRP A 4 -0.51 -20.15 15.67
C TRP A 4 0.12 -20.32 14.28
N LEU A 5 0.07 -19.27 13.46
CA LEU A 5 0.80 -19.20 12.19
C LEU A 5 1.75 -18.00 12.30
N THR A 6 2.99 -18.30 12.68
CA THR A 6 4.13 -17.38 12.55
C THR A 6 4.54 -17.38 11.09
N VAL A 7 4.60 -16.21 10.46
CA VAL A 7 5.38 -16.01 9.24
C VAL A 7 6.36 -14.87 9.53
N MET A 8 7.61 -15.26 9.66
CA MET A 8 8.76 -14.39 9.46
C MET A 8 8.84 -14.12 7.96
N ALA A 9 8.71 -12.88 7.51
CA ALA A 9 9.19 -12.52 6.18
C ALA A 9 10.65 -12.05 6.36
N PRO A 10 11.64 -12.77 5.80
CA PRO A 10 13.04 -12.38 5.92
C PRO A 10 13.29 -11.12 5.11
N GLY A 11 14.13 -10.23 5.65
CA GLY A 11 14.58 -9.04 4.93
C GLY A 11 15.31 -9.42 3.65
N HIS A 12 14.97 -8.72 2.58
CA HIS A 12 15.85 -8.61 1.41
C HIS A 12 15.88 -7.13 1.02
N GLU A 13 17.01 -6.52 1.32
CA GLU A 13 17.44 -5.29 0.66
C GLU A 13 17.58 -5.62 -0.83
N ILE A 14 16.78 -4.98 -1.68
CA ILE A 14 16.90 -5.14 -3.13
C ILE A 14 17.66 -3.93 -3.65
N GLY A 15 18.92 -4.16 -4.04
CA GLY A 15 19.76 -3.20 -4.73
C GLY A 15 19.16 -2.82 -6.09
N ILE A 16 19.31 -1.55 -6.45
CA ILE A 16 18.70 -0.86 -7.60
C ILE A 16 19.25 -1.35 -8.97
N GLU A 17 20.09 -2.39 -9.00
CA GLU A 17 20.90 -2.73 -10.19
C GLU A 17 20.42 -3.91 -11.04
N ASP A 18 19.31 -4.58 -10.73
CA ASP A 18 18.83 -5.74 -11.49
C ASP A 18 17.40 -5.58 -12.02
N LEU A 19 17.15 -4.53 -12.80
CA LEU A 19 15.96 -4.44 -13.66
C LEU A 19 16.27 -5.04 -15.04
N PRO A 20 15.79 -6.24 -15.39
CA PRO A 20 15.70 -6.64 -16.78
C PRO A 20 14.37 -6.19 -17.38
N ASP A 21 14.47 -5.45 -18.48
CA ASP A 21 13.44 -5.31 -19.50
C ASP A 21 12.93 -6.70 -19.90
N ASN A 22 11.64 -6.99 -19.67
CA ASN A 22 10.77 -7.99 -20.29
C ASN A 22 9.82 -8.63 -19.24
N LEU A 23 8.73 -7.94 -18.87
CA LEU A 23 7.57 -8.59 -18.24
C LEU A 23 6.29 -8.30 -19.02
N HIS A 24 6.38 -8.46 -20.34
CA HIS A 24 5.23 -8.92 -21.10
C HIS A 24 5.08 -10.42 -20.84
N GLN A 25 3.93 -10.81 -20.30
CA GLN A 25 3.38 -12.16 -20.24
C GLN A 25 3.70 -12.98 -18.97
N SER A 26 2.60 -13.43 -18.34
CA SER A 26 2.51 -14.53 -17.38
C SER A 26 2.75 -14.15 -15.92
N SER A 27 1.65 -13.82 -15.23
CA SER A 27 1.59 -13.84 -13.77
C SER A 27 1.93 -15.24 -13.25
N THR A 28 3.20 -15.47 -12.91
CA THR A 28 3.62 -16.62 -12.11
C THR A 28 3.08 -16.43 -10.69
N PRO A 29 2.25 -17.34 -10.16
CA PRO A 29 1.84 -17.28 -8.76
C PRO A 29 3.06 -17.54 -7.89
N GLY A 30 3.62 -16.49 -7.31
CA GLY A 30 4.79 -16.57 -6.43
C GLY A 30 5.91 -15.55 -6.73
N ALA A 31 5.86 -14.84 -7.86
CA ALA A 31 6.73 -13.68 -8.05
C ALA A 31 6.18 -12.52 -7.21
N ALA A 32 6.95 -12.08 -6.20
CA ALA A 32 6.66 -10.84 -5.51
C ALA A 32 6.63 -9.72 -6.55
N LEU A 33 5.50 -9.03 -6.68
CA LEU A 33 5.41 -7.83 -7.48
C LEU A 33 6.41 -6.82 -6.92
N GLY A 34 7.27 -6.26 -7.78
CA GLY A 34 8.10 -5.13 -7.38
C GLY A 34 7.24 -3.94 -6.97
N ASP A 35 7.80 -3.02 -6.20
CA ASP A 35 7.06 -1.88 -5.66
C ASP A 35 6.34 -1.07 -6.75
N ASP A 36 6.98 -0.82 -7.89
CA ASP A 36 6.35 -0.14 -9.04
C ASP A 36 5.15 -0.90 -9.61
N ALA A 37 5.22 -2.23 -9.64
CA ALA A 37 4.12 -3.06 -10.12
C ALA A 37 2.96 -3.06 -9.12
N LEU A 38 3.24 -3.11 -7.81
CA LEU A 38 2.24 -2.92 -6.76
C LEU A 38 1.59 -1.54 -6.86
N LEU A 39 2.41 -0.48 -7.01
CA LEU A 39 1.97 0.89 -7.16
C LEU A 39 1.04 1.07 -8.37
N THR A 40 1.43 0.51 -9.51
CA THR A 40 0.65 0.55 -10.75
C THR A 40 -0.67 -0.21 -10.60
N GLN A 41 -0.66 -1.35 -9.91
CA GLN A 41 -1.85 -2.17 -9.72
C GLN A 41 -2.89 -1.43 -8.86
N TRP A 42 -2.53 -0.95 -7.67
CA TRP A 42 -3.50 -0.32 -6.77
C TRP A 42 -4.00 1.02 -7.30
N THR A 43 -3.13 1.83 -7.93
CA THR A 43 -3.55 3.08 -8.57
C THR A 43 -4.49 2.81 -9.75
N GLY A 44 -4.23 1.72 -10.51
CA GLY A 44 -5.14 1.23 -11.54
C GLY A 44 -6.51 0.82 -11.00
N ASP A 45 -6.56 0.11 -9.87
CA ASP A 45 -7.81 -0.24 -9.18
C ASP A 45 -8.57 0.99 -8.70
N LEU A 46 -7.87 1.95 -8.09
CA LEU A 46 -8.47 3.21 -7.63
C LEU A 46 -9.05 4.01 -8.80
N LYS A 47 -8.34 4.07 -9.93
CA LYS A 47 -8.85 4.72 -11.16
C LYS A 47 -10.13 4.05 -11.65
N ARG A 48 -10.15 2.71 -11.75
CA ARG A 48 -11.34 1.97 -12.18
C ARG A 48 -12.54 2.25 -11.28
N TRP A 49 -12.32 2.29 -9.97
CA TRP A 49 -13.35 2.66 -9.00
C TRP A 49 -13.84 4.10 -9.21
N ALA A 50 -12.93 5.05 -9.40
CA ALA A 50 -13.28 6.46 -9.59
C ALA A 50 -14.09 6.67 -10.88
N ASP A 51 -13.67 6.06 -11.98
CA ASP A 51 -14.38 6.11 -13.26
C ASP A 51 -15.82 5.60 -13.12
N ALA A 52 -16.01 4.46 -12.43
CA ALA A 52 -17.34 3.89 -12.19
C ALA A 52 -18.24 4.80 -11.33
N ARG A 53 -17.67 5.44 -10.31
CA ARG A 53 -18.38 6.36 -9.41
C ARG A 53 -18.78 7.66 -10.11
N LEU A 54 -17.86 8.24 -10.88
CA LEU A 54 -18.13 9.43 -11.69
C LEU A 54 -19.20 9.15 -12.76
N ALA A 55 -19.15 7.98 -13.40
CA ALA A 55 -20.18 7.57 -14.37
C ALA A 55 -21.57 7.38 -13.73
N ALA A 56 -21.62 7.02 -12.44
CA ALA A 56 -22.85 6.95 -11.66
C ALA A 56 -23.37 8.34 -11.21
N GLY A 57 -22.63 9.41 -11.46
CA GLY A 57 -22.97 10.77 -11.06
C GLY A 57 -22.52 11.15 -9.64
N ASP A 58 -21.72 10.30 -8.97
CA ASP A 58 -21.16 10.65 -7.66
C ASP A 58 -20.19 11.84 -7.79
N GLN A 59 -20.20 12.69 -6.78
CA GLN A 59 -19.29 13.83 -6.64
C GLN A 59 -18.50 13.71 -5.34
N ASP A 60 -17.44 14.50 -5.20
CA ASP A 60 -16.58 14.52 -4.01
C ASP A 60 -16.05 13.14 -3.61
N LEU A 61 -15.54 12.38 -4.60
CA LEU A 61 -14.98 11.05 -4.39
C LEU A 61 -13.82 11.04 -3.37
N LEU A 62 -13.14 12.17 -3.19
CA LEU A 62 -12.08 12.31 -2.21
C LEU A 62 -12.61 12.18 -0.78
N ALA A 63 -13.82 12.67 -0.48
CA ALA A 63 -14.45 12.45 0.82
C ALA A 63 -14.72 10.96 1.12
N ILE A 64 -14.77 10.12 0.09
CA ILE A 64 -14.96 8.67 0.23
C ILE A 64 -13.59 7.96 0.29
N ALA A 65 -12.71 8.22 -0.69
CA ALA A 65 -11.43 7.53 -0.83
C ALA A 65 -10.37 8.01 0.16
N GLY A 66 -10.36 9.30 0.50
CA GLY A 66 -9.41 9.92 1.43
C GLY A 66 -9.39 9.24 2.79
N PRO A 67 -10.52 9.15 3.51
CA PRO A 67 -10.56 8.46 4.80
C PRO A 67 -10.18 6.98 4.73
N ALA A 68 -10.50 6.31 3.62
CA ALA A 68 -10.13 4.90 3.41
C ALA A 68 -8.62 4.73 3.19
N PHE A 69 -8.01 5.59 2.38
CA PHE A 69 -6.57 5.67 2.15
C PHE A 69 -5.85 5.96 3.47
N GLU A 70 -6.26 7.02 4.17
CA GLU A 70 -5.64 7.44 5.43
C GLU A 70 -5.69 6.32 6.47
N ARG A 71 -6.87 5.75 6.71
CA ARG A 71 -7.03 4.66 7.68
C ARG A 71 -6.16 3.45 7.34
N THR A 72 -5.97 3.15 6.05
CA THR A 72 -5.14 2.01 5.62
C THR A 72 -3.66 2.29 5.90
N LEU A 73 -3.18 3.48 5.53
CA LEU A 73 -1.79 3.89 5.78
C LEU A 73 -1.48 3.97 7.28
N LEU A 74 -2.37 4.57 8.05
CA LEU A 74 -2.24 4.67 9.50
C LEU A 74 -2.21 3.30 10.18
N LYS A 75 -3.04 2.36 9.75
CA LYS A 75 -3.03 0.99 10.29
C LYS A 75 -1.71 0.28 10.02
N ALA A 76 -1.16 0.42 8.81
CA ALA A 76 0.14 -0.15 8.47
C ALA A 76 1.25 0.46 9.34
N ALA A 77 1.25 1.79 9.49
CA ALA A 77 2.20 2.48 10.34
C ALA A 77 2.08 2.09 11.82
N LEU A 78 0.85 2.00 12.37
CA LEU A 78 0.63 1.55 13.74
C LEU A 78 1.07 0.10 13.98
N HIS A 79 0.84 -0.78 13.01
CA HIS A 79 1.33 -2.15 13.08
C HIS A 79 2.85 -2.18 13.13
N PHE A 80 3.51 -1.38 12.29
CA PHE A 80 4.97 -1.26 12.28
C PHE A 80 5.53 -0.68 13.59
N THR A 81 4.89 0.34 14.18
CA THR A 81 5.36 0.95 15.43
C THR A 81 4.92 0.23 16.70
N GLY A 82 4.18 -0.89 16.61
CA GLY A 82 3.64 -1.57 17.78
C GLY A 82 2.57 -0.76 18.53
N GLY A 83 1.85 0.11 17.82
CA GLY A 83 0.76 0.92 18.38
C GLY A 83 1.17 2.32 18.86
N HIS A 84 2.43 2.72 18.72
CA HIS A 84 2.88 4.07 19.07
C HIS A 84 2.38 5.09 18.03
N LYS A 85 1.27 5.75 18.36
CA LYS A 85 0.58 6.70 17.47
C LYS A 85 1.44 7.87 17.00
N GLN A 86 2.23 8.47 17.89
CA GLN A 86 3.09 9.61 17.55
C GLN A 86 4.18 9.20 16.56
N GLN A 87 4.83 8.06 16.78
CA GLN A 87 5.82 7.52 15.86
C GLN A 87 5.19 7.11 14.52
N ALA A 88 4.00 6.50 14.54
CA ALA A 88 3.29 6.12 13.33
C ALA A 88 2.95 7.35 12.46
N ALA A 89 2.47 8.43 13.08
CA ALA A 89 2.18 9.69 12.39
C ALA A 89 3.45 10.35 11.83
N ALA A 90 4.57 10.30 12.55
CA ALA A 90 5.85 10.80 12.07
C ALA A 90 6.36 10.00 10.86
N LEU A 91 6.25 8.66 10.89
CA LEU A 91 6.71 7.78 9.80
C LEU A 91 5.99 8.03 8.47
N ILE A 92 4.70 8.36 8.52
CA ILE A 92 3.89 8.62 7.31
C ILE A 92 3.87 10.11 6.92
N GLY A 93 4.61 10.96 7.63
CA GLY A 93 4.71 12.39 7.34
C GLY A 93 3.46 13.21 7.72
N TRP A 94 2.61 12.71 8.63
CA TRP A 94 1.42 13.41 9.12
C TRP A 94 1.63 14.14 10.45
N ALA A 95 2.75 13.90 11.12
CA ALA A 95 3.13 14.72 12.25
C ALA A 95 3.60 16.09 11.72
N PRO A 96 3.00 17.21 12.17
CA PRO A 96 3.64 18.51 11.97
C PRO A 96 5.01 18.47 12.61
N ASP A 97 5.99 19.12 11.97
CA ASP A 97 7.38 19.21 12.42
C ASP A 97 7.43 19.50 13.93
N LEU A 98 7.78 18.48 14.72
CA LEU A 98 8.03 18.62 16.15
C LEU A 98 9.49 19.08 16.29
N SER A 99 9.77 20.30 15.84
CA SER A 99 10.98 21.06 16.18
C SER A 99 10.75 21.89 17.45
#